data_AF-A0A7L3WDR1-F1
#
_entry.id   AF-A0A7L3WDR1-F1
#
_cell.length_a   1.000
_cell.length_b   1.000
_cell.length_c   1.000
_cell.angle_alpha   90.00
_cell.angle_beta   90.00
_cell.angle_gamma   90.00
#
_symmetry.space_group_name_H-M   'P 1'
#
loop_
_entity.id
_entity.type
_entity.pdbx_description
1 polymer ?
#
loop_
_entity_poly.entity_id
_entity_poly.type
_entity_poly.pdbx_seq_one_letter_code
_entity_poly.pdbx_strand_id
1 'polypeptide(L)'
;SFYREAQLFVEKFEGALGKGKGKKFYAYKVMMTKKWMKFQRDFENFKTACIPWEMKIKEIESHFGSSVASYFIFLRWMYGINMILFGLTFGLVMVPEALMGKPYGSLPRKTVPRAEEASAMNFATLWDFSGFAQYSVLFYGYYNNQRTIGWLKFRMPLSYFLVGVGTIGYSFMIVIRTMARNANEEGGGDDTSFNFSWKMFTSWDYLIGNPETADNKFASITTSFKEAIVEEQESRKEENIHLTRFLRVLANFLALCTLAGSGYLIFFVVRRSQKFALEGLENYGWWERNEVNMVMSLLGMFCPTLFDVISSLENYHPRIALRWQLGRIFALFLGNLYTFIIALMDEINLKARYLLPFTILEEEKIVKYNMTIWEASLYNGTIPENSTAPPIQVDPADVPRGPCWETMVGQEFVRLTVSDTMTTYITILIGDFLRAVFVRFFNYCWCWDLEYGFVS
;
A
#
# COMPACT_ATOMS: atom_id res chain seq x y z
N SER A 1 -27.03 57.33 5.83
CA SER A 1 -28.20 57.71 5.00
C SER A 1 -28.43 56.71 3.87
N PHE A 2 -27.41 56.48 3.03
CA PHE A 2 -27.50 55.64 1.82
C PHE A 2 -27.98 54.19 2.05
N TYR A 3 -27.54 53.53 3.12
CA TYR A 3 -27.96 52.15 3.44
C TYR A 3 -29.46 52.05 3.78
N ARG A 4 -30.01 53.09 4.42
CA ARG A 4 -31.43 53.18 4.81
C ARG A 4 -32.31 53.47 3.60
N GLU A 5 -31.83 54.33 2.69
CA GLU A 5 -32.49 54.62 1.42
C GLU A 5 -32.47 53.42 0.47
N ALA A 6 -31.35 52.68 0.42
CA ALA A 6 -31.25 51.43 -0.33
C ALA A 6 -32.19 50.35 0.22
N GLN A 7 -32.30 50.20 1.55
CA GLN A 7 -33.28 49.28 2.16
C GLN A 7 -34.73 49.68 1.84
N LEU A 8 -35.08 50.96 1.96
CA LEU A 8 -36.40 51.47 1.61
C LEU A 8 -36.73 51.32 0.12
N PHE A 9 -35.73 51.50 -0.76
CA PHE A 9 -35.87 51.26 -2.19
C PHE A 9 -36.13 49.78 -2.47
N VAL A 10 -35.35 48.87 -1.88
CA VAL A 10 -35.53 47.43 -2.04
C VAL A 10 -36.89 46.96 -1.51
N GLU A 11 -37.34 47.42 -0.33
CA GLU A 11 -38.68 47.10 0.21
C GLU A 11 -39.81 47.59 -0.69
N LYS A 12 -39.67 48.81 -1.22
CA LYS A 12 -40.68 49.43 -2.10
C LYS A 12 -40.80 48.70 -3.43
N PHE A 13 -39.70 48.17 -3.97
CA PHE A 13 -39.69 47.44 -5.24
C PHE A 13 -39.89 45.91 -5.08
N GLU A 14 -39.54 45.30 -3.95
CA GLU A 14 -39.90 43.92 -3.61
C GLU A 14 -41.42 43.73 -3.47
N GLY A 15 -42.11 44.75 -2.94
CA GLY A 15 -43.58 44.76 -2.83
C GLY A 15 -44.29 44.86 -4.18
N ALA A 16 -43.67 45.52 -5.18
CA ALA A 16 -44.27 45.80 -6.48
C ALA A 16 -44.18 44.64 -7.48
N LEU A 17 -43.18 43.76 -7.35
CA LEU A 17 -43.00 42.57 -8.21
C LEU A 17 -43.96 41.40 -7.91
N GLY A 18 -44.91 41.57 -6.97
CA GLY A 18 -45.56 40.46 -6.27
C GLY A 18 -47.09 40.35 -6.33
N LYS A 19 -47.79 40.86 -7.35
CA LYS A 19 -49.26 40.68 -7.49
C LYS A 19 -49.61 39.56 -8.49
N GLY A 20 -49.46 38.30 -8.10
CA GLY A 20 -49.96 37.16 -8.88
C GLY A 20 -49.72 35.79 -8.25
N LYS A 21 -50.53 34.78 -8.64
CA LYS A 21 -50.45 33.37 -8.17
C LYS A 21 -49.05 32.74 -8.33
N GLY A 22 -48.20 33.30 -9.19
CA GLY A 22 -46.78 32.92 -9.33
C GLY A 22 -45.87 33.26 -8.14
N LYS A 23 -46.26 34.15 -7.21
CA LYS A 23 -45.44 34.51 -6.02
C LYS A 23 -45.25 33.32 -5.07
N LYS A 24 -46.27 32.48 -4.88
CA LYS A 24 -46.15 31.28 -4.02
C LYS A 24 -45.18 30.27 -4.63
N PHE A 25 -45.25 30.06 -5.94
CA PHE A 25 -44.35 29.15 -6.67
C PHE A 25 -42.91 29.71 -6.73
N TYR A 26 -42.75 31.01 -6.98
CA TYR A 26 -41.45 31.68 -7.01
C TYR A 26 -40.81 31.75 -5.61
N ALA A 27 -41.57 32.11 -4.57
CA ALA A 27 -41.07 32.10 -3.19
C ALA A 27 -40.75 30.68 -2.70
N TYR A 28 -41.55 29.68 -3.07
CA TYR A 28 -41.23 28.27 -2.83
C TYR A 28 -39.96 27.85 -3.56
N LYS A 29 -39.80 28.22 -4.83
CA LYS A 29 -38.59 27.96 -5.62
C LYS A 29 -37.36 28.60 -4.96
N VAL A 30 -37.42 29.87 -4.56
CA VAL A 30 -36.33 30.57 -3.88
C VAL A 30 -36.02 29.96 -2.51
N MET A 31 -37.03 29.55 -1.73
CA MET A 31 -36.83 28.83 -0.47
C MET A 31 -36.15 27.48 -0.68
N MET A 32 -36.56 26.72 -1.71
CA MET A 32 -35.93 25.44 -2.06
C MET A 32 -34.50 25.63 -2.53
N THR A 33 -34.20 26.66 -3.33
CA THR A 33 -32.83 26.99 -3.73
C THR A 33 -31.98 27.42 -2.54
N LYS A 34 -32.51 28.21 -1.59
CA LYS A 34 -31.80 28.56 -0.35
C LYS A 34 -31.52 27.33 0.52
N LYS A 35 -32.49 26.43 0.68
CA LYS A 35 -32.29 25.16 1.40
C LYS A 35 -31.27 24.27 0.70
N TRP A 36 -31.30 24.20 -0.62
CA TRP A 36 -30.33 23.46 -1.42
C TRP A 36 -28.92 24.02 -1.28
N MET A 37 -28.76 25.35 -1.36
CA MET A 37 -27.48 26.02 -1.13
C MET A 37 -26.97 25.80 0.30
N LYS A 38 -27.85 25.84 1.30
CA LYS A 38 -27.49 25.54 2.69
C LYS A 38 -27.05 24.08 2.85
N PHE A 39 -27.80 23.14 2.28
CA PHE A 39 -27.46 21.72 2.28
C PHE A 39 -26.12 21.46 1.57
N GLN A 40 -25.86 22.09 0.43
CA GLN A 40 -24.57 21.99 -0.26
C GLN A 40 -23.43 22.48 0.62
N ARG A 41 -23.61 23.60 1.33
CA ARG A 41 -22.60 24.14 2.25
C ARG A 41 -22.39 23.26 3.47
N ASP A 42 -23.47 22.73 4.05
CA ASP A 42 -23.39 21.81 5.18
C ASP A 42 -22.73 20.48 4.76
N PHE A 43 -22.98 20.03 3.53
CA PHE A 43 -22.33 18.86 2.93
C PHE A 43 -20.85 19.11 2.64
N GLU A 44 -20.46 20.30 2.17
CA GLU A 44 -19.05 20.68 2.03
C GLU A 44 -18.34 20.74 3.38
N ASN A 45 -18.97 21.33 4.40
CA ASN A 45 -18.44 21.35 5.76
C ASN A 45 -18.29 19.93 6.34
N PHE A 46 -19.27 19.05 6.11
CA PHE A 46 -19.19 17.65 6.51
C PHE A 46 -18.08 16.91 5.75
N LYS A 47 -17.96 17.13 4.43
CA LYS A 47 -16.89 16.55 3.62
C LYS A 47 -15.52 16.95 4.16
N THR A 48 -15.32 18.23 4.50
CA THR A 48 -14.08 18.73 5.10
C THR A 48 -13.83 18.11 6.49
N ALA A 49 -14.85 17.96 7.32
CA ALA A 49 -14.73 17.30 8.62
C ALA A 49 -14.41 15.78 8.51
N CYS A 50 -14.88 15.12 7.44
CA CYS A 50 -14.57 13.73 7.14
C CYS A 50 -13.19 13.51 6.52
N ILE A 51 -12.42 14.57 6.22
CA ILE A 51 -11.05 14.40 5.77
C ILE A 51 -10.20 13.99 6.97
N PRO A 52 -9.64 12.78 6.98
CA PRO A 52 -8.87 12.30 8.12
C PRO A 52 -7.65 13.21 8.33
N TRP A 53 -7.46 13.59 9.59
CA TRP A 53 -6.26 14.24 10.10
C TRP A 53 -5.90 15.59 9.46
N GLU A 54 -6.83 16.27 8.77
CA GLU A 54 -6.53 17.55 8.10
C GLU A 54 -6.03 18.63 9.06
N MET A 55 -6.70 18.80 10.20
CA MET A 55 -6.28 19.78 11.22
C MET A 55 -4.90 19.45 11.79
N LYS A 56 -4.60 18.16 11.99
CA LYS A 56 -3.30 17.70 12.49
C LYS A 56 -2.18 17.91 11.49
N ILE A 57 -2.45 17.69 10.20
CA ILE A 57 -1.48 18.00 9.14
C ILE A 57 -1.21 19.50 9.06
N LYS A 58 -2.25 20.35 9.17
CA LYS A 58 -2.09 21.81 9.18
C LYS A 58 -1.29 22.32 10.39
N GLU A 59 -1.49 21.70 11.55
CA GLU A 59 -0.69 21.97 12.77
C GLU A 59 0.79 21.60 12.54
N ILE A 60 1.06 20.43 11.95
CA ILE A 60 2.42 20.00 11.58
C ILE A 60 3.04 20.95 10.53
N GLU A 61 2.29 21.37 9.53
CA GLU A 61 2.73 22.32 8.49
C GLU A 61 3.15 23.66 9.10
N SER A 62 2.40 24.13 10.09
CA SER A 62 2.71 25.35 10.81
C SER A 62 4.01 25.25 11.61
N HIS A 63 4.21 24.15 12.34
CA HIS A 63 5.38 23.97 13.22
C HIS A 63 6.66 23.54 12.50
N PHE A 64 6.55 22.62 11.53
CA PHE A 64 7.68 21.96 10.87
C PHE A 64 7.90 22.41 9.42
N GLY A 65 6.97 23.19 8.86
CA GLY A 65 7.07 23.72 7.51
C GLY A 65 6.38 22.88 6.44
N SER A 66 6.33 23.44 5.23
CA SER A 66 5.63 22.85 4.09
C SER A 66 6.28 21.55 3.61
N SER A 67 7.59 21.40 3.80
CA SER A 67 8.35 20.22 3.38
C SER A 67 7.89 18.95 4.12
N VAL A 68 7.81 19.00 5.45
CA VAL A 68 7.35 17.88 6.30
C VAL A 68 5.85 17.62 6.12
N ALA A 69 5.03 18.66 5.99
CA ALA A 69 3.59 18.50 5.75
C ALA A 69 3.28 17.78 4.43
N SER A 70 4.07 18.04 3.39
CA SER A 70 3.91 17.41 2.08
C SER A 70 3.98 15.88 2.15
N TYR A 71 4.83 15.32 3.03
CA TYR A 71 4.90 13.87 3.28
C TYR A 71 3.58 13.31 3.81
N PHE A 72 2.99 13.94 4.83
CA PHE A 72 1.74 13.47 5.42
C PHE A 72 0.54 13.66 4.48
N ILE A 73 0.53 14.73 3.68
CA ILE A 73 -0.46 14.95 2.63
C ILE A 73 -0.38 13.83 1.59
N PHE A 74 0.83 13.46 1.16
CA PHE A 74 1.07 12.36 0.24
C PHE A 74 0.65 11.01 0.84
N LEU A 75 1.02 10.72 2.10
CA LEU A 75 0.65 9.48 2.78
C LEU A 75 -0.87 9.34 2.92
N ARG A 76 -1.57 10.42 3.31
CA ARG A 76 -3.03 10.46 3.36
C ARG A 76 -3.65 10.19 1.99
N TRP A 77 -3.11 10.79 0.94
CA TRP A 77 -3.59 10.57 -0.42
C TRP A 77 -3.39 9.11 -0.88
N MET A 78 -2.21 8.55 -0.65
CA MET A 78 -1.89 7.16 -0.98
C MET A 78 -2.79 6.18 -0.20
N TYR A 79 -2.98 6.41 1.09
CA TYR A 79 -3.90 5.64 1.92
C TYR A 79 -5.35 5.72 1.39
N GLY A 80 -5.81 6.91 1.01
CA GLY A 80 -7.13 7.10 0.43
C GLY A 80 -7.36 6.31 -0.86
N ILE A 81 -6.36 6.26 -1.75
CA ILE A 81 -6.42 5.41 -2.96
C ILE A 81 -6.51 3.94 -2.58
N ASN A 82 -5.63 3.47 -1.68
CA ASN A 82 -5.62 2.07 -1.26
C ASN A 82 -6.93 1.65 -0.58
N MET A 83 -7.57 2.53 0.19
CA MET A 83 -8.90 2.27 0.78
C MET A 83 -9.99 2.10 -0.28
N ILE A 84 -9.96 2.88 -1.36
CA ILE A 84 -10.91 2.72 -2.48
C ILE A 84 -10.64 1.40 -3.22
N LEU A 85 -9.37 1.08 -3.48
CA LEU A 85 -8.99 -0.18 -4.13
C LEU A 85 -9.42 -1.39 -3.29
N PHE A 86 -9.20 -1.34 -1.98
CA PHE A 86 -9.68 -2.35 -1.04
C PHE A 86 -11.21 -2.44 -1.06
N GLY A 87 -11.92 -1.32 -1.06
CA GLY A 87 -13.38 -1.31 -1.15
C GLY A 87 -13.91 -1.98 -2.43
N LEU A 88 -13.24 -1.77 -3.57
CA LEU A 88 -13.61 -2.41 -4.84
C LEU A 88 -13.36 -3.92 -4.83
N THR A 89 -12.19 -4.36 -4.35
CA THR A 89 -11.86 -5.80 -4.30
C THR A 89 -12.66 -6.54 -3.23
N PHE A 90 -12.74 -5.99 -2.02
CA PHE A 90 -13.52 -6.55 -0.93
C PHE A 90 -15.01 -6.58 -1.29
N GLY A 91 -15.58 -5.47 -1.77
CA GLY A 91 -17.01 -5.33 -2.03
C GLY A 91 -17.53 -6.09 -3.25
N LEU A 92 -16.76 -6.18 -4.34
CA LEU A 92 -17.22 -6.79 -5.61
C LEU A 92 -16.68 -8.20 -5.87
N VAL A 93 -15.64 -8.62 -5.14
CA VAL A 93 -15.06 -9.97 -5.28
C VAL A 93 -15.26 -10.77 -4.01
N MET A 94 -14.81 -10.29 -2.84
CA MET A 94 -14.83 -11.09 -1.61
C MET A 94 -16.25 -11.23 -1.02
N VAL A 95 -17.00 -10.13 -0.89
CA VAL A 95 -18.34 -10.13 -0.26
C VAL A 95 -19.36 -10.99 -1.03
N PRO A 96 -19.48 -10.91 -2.37
CA PRO A 96 -20.40 -11.75 -3.12
C PRO A 96 -20.08 -13.24 -2.96
N GLU A 97 -18.80 -13.60 -2.93
CA GLU A 97 -18.38 -14.99 -2.73
C GLU A 97 -18.65 -15.47 -1.29
N ALA A 98 -18.41 -14.62 -0.29
CA ALA A 98 -18.62 -14.95 1.11
C ALA A 98 -20.11 -15.11 1.47
N LEU A 99 -20.99 -14.27 0.90
CA LEU A 99 -22.43 -14.27 1.21
C LEU A 99 -23.25 -15.20 0.31
N MET A 100 -22.88 -15.31 -0.97
CA MET A 100 -23.70 -15.99 -1.98
C MET A 100 -23.04 -17.24 -2.55
N GLY A 101 -21.75 -17.46 -2.26
CA GLY A 101 -21.03 -18.67 -2.64
C GLY A 101 -21.54 -19.89 -1.88
N LYS A 102 -21.22 -21.08 -2.42
CA LYS A 102 -21.51 -22.32 -1.70
C LYS A 102 -20.75 -22.35 -0.35
N PRO A 103 -21.35 -22.90 0.71
CA PRO A 103 -20.74 -22.94 2.04
C PRO A 103 -19.45 -23.76 2.05
N TYR A 104 -18.62 -23.53 3.07
CA TYR A 104 -17.42 -24.34 3.36
C TYR A 104 -17.78 -25.84 3.43
N GLY A 105 -16.90 -26.71 2.94
CA GLY A 105 -17.16 -28.17 2.92
C GLY A 105 -18.00 -28.67 1.74
N SER A 106 -18.62 -27.78 0.94
CA SER A 106 -19.46 -28.20 -0.20
C SER A 106 -18.70 -28.53 -1.49
N LEU A 107 -17.45 -28.06 -1.60
CA LEU A 107 -16.58 -28.20 -2.75
C LEU A 107 -15.19 -28.57 -2.25
N PRO A 108 -14.47 -29.47 -2.95
CA PRO A 108 -13.09 -29.80 -2.59
C PRO A 108 -12.22 -28.55 -2.42
N ARG A 109 -12.32 -27.57 -3.33
CA ARG A 109 -11.57 -26.30 -3.26
C ARG A 109 -11.88 -25.40 -2.05
N LYS A 110 -12.98 -25.65 -1.34
CA LYS A 110 -13.45 -24.87 -0.18
C LYS A 110 -13.37 -25.66 1.12
N THR A 111 -12.57 -26.72 1.17
CA THR A 111 -12.38 -27.53 2.38
C THR A 111 -10.93 -27.93 2.53
N VAL A 112 -10.47 -28.02 3.78
CA VAL A 112 -9.15 -28.55 4.11
C VAL A 112 -9.17 -30.07 3.90
N PRO A 113 -8.13 -30.68 3.32
CA PRO A 113 -8.01 -32.13 3.25
C PRO A 113 -7.93 -32.77 4.64
N ARG A 114 -8.54 -33.94 4.81
CA ARG A 114 -8.64 -34.61 6.12
C ARG A 114 -7.28 -34.95 6.75
N ALA A 115 -6.26 -35.20 5.92
CA ALA A 115 -4.89 -35.44 6.37
C ALA A 115 -4.23 -34.20 7.01
N GLU A 116 -4.63 -33.00 6.59
CA GLU A 116 -4.06 -31.72 7.04
C GLU A 116 -4.92 -31.03 8.11
N GLU A 117 -6.14 -31.50 8.34
CA GLU A 117 -7.11 -30.88 9.26
C GLU A 117 -6.59 -30.76 10.70
N ALA A 118 -5.88 -31.78 11.18
CA ALA A 118 -5.31 -31.80 12.53
C ALA A 118 -4.18 -30.77 12.74
N SER A 119 -3.43 -30.44 11.68
CA SER A 119 -2.33 -29.47 11.73
C SER A 119 -2.72 -28.09 11.20
N ALA A 120 -3.91 -27.95 10.61
CA ALA A 120 -4.37 -26.74 9.93
C ALA A 120 -4.50 -25.50 10.84
N MET A 121 -4.60 -25.68 12.16
CA MET A 121 -4.70 -24.59 13.13
C MET A 121 -3.41 -24.38 13.95
N ASN A 122 -2.35 -25.14 13.68
CA ASN A 122 -1.06 -24.91 14.33
C ASN A 122 -0.49 -23.54 13.90
N PHE A 123 0.18 -22.87 14.84
CA PHE A 123 0.75 -21.53 14.59
C PHE A 123 1.73 -21.52 13.41
N ALA A 124 2.57 -22.56 13.28
CA ALA A 124 3.52 -22.66 12.18
C ALA A 124 2.84 -22.72 10.80
N THR A 125 1.77 -23.51 10.66
CA THR A 125 1.00 -23.64 9.42
C THR A 125 0.23 -22.37 9.08
N LEU A 126 -0.31 -21.68 10.10
CA LEU A 126 -0.99 -20.40 9.91
C LEU A 126 -0.02 -19.27 9.55
N TRP A 127 1.19 -19.27 10.11
CA TRP A 127 2.26 -18.33 9.76
C TRP A 127 2.67 -18.47 8.28
N ASP A 128 2.61 -19.68 7.76
CA ASP A 128 2.85 -19.96 6.35
C ASP A 128 1.67 -19.61 5.44
N PHE A 129 0.56 -19.11 6.00
CA PHE A 129 -0.73 -18.91 5.31
C PHE A 129 -1.29 -20.21 4.69
N SER A 130 -0.93 -21.35 5.28
CA SER A 130 -1.38 -22.69 4.89
C SER A 130 -2.55 -23.17 5.77
N GLY A 131 -3.13 -24.34 5.46
CA GLY A 131 -4.27 -24.91 6.18
C GLY A 131 -5.56 -24.10 5.95
N PHE A 132 -6.25 -23.70 7.02
CA PHE A 132 -7.52 -22.94 6.88
C PHE A 132 -7.36 -21.60 6.15
N ALA A 133 -6.19 -20.95 6.29
CA ALA A 133 -5.92 -19.68 5.60
C ALA A 133 -5.88 -19.86 4.08
N GLN A 134 -5.31 -20.96 3.59
CA GLN A 134 -5.23 -21.29 2.15
C GLN A 134 -6.62 -21.44 1.52
N TYR A 135 -7.57 -22.03 2.25
CA TYR A 135 -8.95 -22.27 1.81
C TYR A 135 -9.89 -21.14 2.22
N SER A 136 -9.40 -19.91 2.20
CA SER A 136 -10.19 -18.70 2.48
C SER A 136 -10.44 -17.87 1.22
N VAL A 137 -11.41 -16.95 1.30
CA VAL A 137 -11.80 -16.03 0.21
C VAL A 137 -10.65 -15.12 -0.25
N LEU A 138 -9.57 -15.00 0.54
CA LEU A 138 -8.40 -14.19 0.23
C LEU A 138 -7.57 -14.77 -0.94
N PHE A 139 -7.56 -16.10 -1.11
CA PHE A 139 -6.74 -16.76 -2.12
C PHE A 139 -7.56 -17.20 -3.32
N TYR A 140 -6.92 -17.15 -4.50
CA TYR A 140 -7.56 -17.49 -5.77
C TYR A 140 -8.07 -18.94 -5.82
N GLY A 141 -7.38 -19.88 -5.17
CA GLY A 141 -7.73 -21.30 -5.14
C GLY A 141 -9.10 -21.61 -4.54
N TYR A 142 -9.67 -20.69 -3.75
CA TYR A 142 -11.00 -20.80 -3.17
C TYR A 142 -12.13 -20.58 -4.18
N TYR A 143 -11.88 -19.81 -5.24
CA TYR A 143 -12.90 -19.41 -6.20
C TYR A 143 -13.22 -20.56 -7.17
N ASN A 144 -14.52 -20.70 -7.48
CA ASN A 144 -15.02 -21.75 -8.37
C ASN A 144 -15.17 -21.25 -9.82
N ASN A 145 -15.07 -22.16 -10.80
CA ASN A 145 -15.23 -21.86 -12.22
C ASN A 145 -16.71 -21.82 -12.68
N GLN A 146 -17.64 -21.56 -11.77
CA GLN A 146 -19.06 -21.44 -12.11
C GLN A 146 -19.36 -20.06 -12.70
N ARG A 147 -20.13 -20.04 -13.79
CA ARG A 147 -20.44 -18.81 -14.54
C ARG A 147 -21.28 -17.80 -13.74
N THR A 148 -22.12 -18.29 -12.83
CA THR A 148 -22.98 -17.46 -11.98
C THR A 148 -23.12 -18.06 -10.59
N ILE A 149 -23.14 -17.20 -9.56
CA ILE A 149 -23.27 -17.57 -8.15
C ILE A 149 -24.47 -16.86 -7.51
N GLY A 150 -25.13 -17.57 -6.58
CA GLY A 150 -26.20 -17.04 -5.74
C GLY A 150 -27.55 -16.86 -6.43
N TRP A 151 -28.51 -16.38 -5.64
CA TRP A 151 -29.85 -16.00 -6.12
C TRP A 151 -29.82 -14.86 -7.15
N LEU A 152 -28.85 -13.94 -7.03
CA LEU A 152 -28.70 -12.77 -7.91
C LEU A 152 -28.00 -13.08 -9.26
N LYS A 153 -27.65 -14.36 -9.53
CA LYS A 153 -26.92 -14.77 -10.74
C LYS A 153 -25.68 -13.91 -11.02
N PHE A 154 -24.91 -13.61 -9.96
CA PHE A 154 -23.75 -12.74 -10.07
C PHE A 154 -22.62 -13.44 -10.84
N ARG A 155 -22.05 -12.76 -11.84
CA ARG A 155 -21.00 -13.32 -12.71
C ARG A 155 -19.61 -13.13 -12.08
N MET A 156 -19.18 -14.10 -11.26
CA MET A 156 -17.89 -14.04 -10.58
C MET A 156 -16.68 -13.89 -11.51
N PRO A 157 -16.51 -14.68 -12.59
CA PRO A 157 -15.33 -14.56 -13.45
C PRO A 157 -15.22 -13.19 -14.13
N LEU A 158 -16.37 -12.61 -14.49
CA LEU A 158 -16.44 -11.28 -15.08
C LEU A 158 -16.11 -10.19 -14.04
N SER A 159 -16.66 -10.30 -12.81
CA SER A 159 -16.36 -9.37 -11.73
C SER A 159 -14.87 -9.36 -11.40
N TYR A 160 -14.27 -10.53 -11.24
CA TYR A 160 -12.84 -10.67 -10.96
C TYR A 160 -11.98 -9.97 -12.02
N PHE A 161 -12.27 -10.22 -13.30
CA PHE A 161 -11.56 -9.59 -14.40
C PHE A 161 -11.76 -8.06 -14.46
N LEU A 162 -13.00 -7.58 -14.34
CA LEU A 162 -13.32 -6.14 -14.39
C LEU A 162 -12.75 -5.38 -13.19
N VAL A 163 -12.79 -5.97 -12.00
CA VAL A 163 -12.20 -5.37 -10.80
C VAL A 163 -10.67 -5.37 -10.90
N GLY A 164 -10.05 -6.44 -11.42
CA GLY A 164 -8.60 -6.47 -11.67
C GLY A 164 -8.14 -5.39 -12.65
N VAL A 165 -8.75 -5.31 -13.84
CA VAL A 165 -8.42 -4.28 -14.83
C VAL A 165 -8.82 -2.89 -14.33
N GLY A 166 -9.97 -2.77 -13.67
CA GLY A 166 -10.52 -1.53 -13.18
C GLY A 166 -9.68 -0.91 -12.05
N THR A 167 -9.15 -1.72 -11.14
CA THR A 167 -8.26 -1.27 -10.05
C THR A 167 -6.94 -0.73 -10.60
N ILE A 168 -6.32 -1.42 -11.55
CA ILE A 168 -5.10 -0.96 -12.23
C ILE A 168 -5.36 0.31 -13.05
N GLY A 169 -6.44 0.33 -13.83
CA GLY A 169 -6.81 1.49 -14.64
C GLY A 169 -7.12 2.73 -13.77
N TYR A 170 -7.83 2.53 -12.67
CA TYR A 170 -8.16 3.60 -11.72
C TYR A 170 -6.91 4.16 -11.05
N SER A 171 -6.02 3.30 -10.53
CA SER A 171 -4.79 3.76 -9.87
C SER A 171 -3.90 4.56 -10.82
N PHE A 172 -3.70 4.05 -12.04
CA PHE A 172 -2.90 4.73 -13.05
C PHE A 172 -3.50 6.09 -13.46
N MET A 173 -4.82 6.13 -13.71
CA MET A 173 -5.52 7.36 -14.07
C MET A 173 -5.42 8.43 -12.97
N ILE A 174 -5.63 8.05 -11.71
CA ILE A 174 -5.56 8.99 -10.58
C ILE A 174 -4.13 9.50 -10.37
N VAL A 175 -3.12 8.64 -10.49
CA VAL A 175 -1.71 9.02 -10.39
C VAL A 175 -1.36 10.02 -11.49
N ILE A 176 -1.65 9.71 -12.75
CA ILE A 176 -1.38 10.61 -13.88
C ILE A 176 -2.09 11.94 -13.71
N ARG A 177 -3.38 11.92 -13.36
CA ARG A 177 -4.16 13.15 -13.20
C ARG A 177 -3.58 14.04 -12.09
N THR A 178 -3.12 13.42 -11.01
CA THR A 178 -2.51 14.13 -9.88
C THR A 178 -1.13 14.69 -10.27
N MET A 179 -0.30 13.90 -10.95
CA MET A 179 1.00 14.35 -11.48
C MET A 179 0.85 15.49 -12.49
N ALA A 180 -0.11 15.38 -13.41
CA ALA A 180 -0.38 16.41 -14.40
C ALA A 180 -0.87 17.71 -13.76
N ARG A 181 -1.69 17.64 -12.70
CA ARG A 181 -2.12 18.83 -11.96
C ARG A 181 -0.93 19.50 -11.25
N ASN A 182 -0.10 18.72 -10.57
CA ASN A 182 1.05 19.25 -9.84
C ASN A 182 2.10 19.86 -10.79
N ALA A 183 2.34 19.24 -11.95
CA ALA A 183 3.24 19.79 -12.96
C ALA A 183 2.72 21.11 -13.58
N ASN A 184 1.40 21.30 -13.62
CA ASN A 184 0.79 22.54 -14.10
C ASN A 184 0.77 23.65 -13.02
N GLU A 185 0.90 23.29 -11.74
CA GLU A 185 1.01 24.22 -10.61
C GLU A 185 2.45 24.73 -10.41
N GLU A 186 3.48 24.00 -10.90
CA GLU A 186 4.87 24.47 -11.02
C GLU A 186 5.05 25.53 -12.13
N GLY A 187 4.08 26.44 -12.29
CA GLY A 187 4.03 27.47 -13.32
C GLY A 187 5.37 28.21 -13.49
N GLY A 188 5.91 28.17 -14.72
CA GLY A 188 7.21 28.71 -15.09
C GLY A 188 7.30 30.23 -15.04
N GLY A 189 7.61 30.75 -13.85
CA GLY A 189 8.10 32.11 -13.64
C GLY A 189 9.55 32.10 -13.18
N ASP A 190 10.32 33.11 -13.58
CA ASP A 190 11.71 33.38 -13.14
C ASP A 190 11.73 33.91 -11.67
N ASP A 191 11.02 33.21 -10.78
CA ASP A 191 10.71 33.62 -9.39
C ASP A 191 11.90 33.45 -8.43
N THR A 192 13.01 32.90 -8.91
CA THR A 192 14.22 32.66 -8.10
C THR A 192 15.00 33.94 -7.81
N SER A 193 14.84 35.00 -8.62
CA SER A 193 15.63 36.23 -8.49
C SER A 193 15.24 37.11 -7.27
N PHE A 194 13.99 37.04 -6.79
CA PHE A 194 13.50 37.83 -5.64
C PHE A 194 12.63 37.03 -4.65
N ASN A 195 12.89 35.73 -4.50
CA ASN A 195 12.10 34.84 -3.64
C ASN A 195 11.96 35.37 -2.20
N PHE A 196 13.05 35.88 -1.62
CA PHE A 196 13.04 36.46 -0.26
C PHE A 196 12.13 37.70 -0.16
N SER A 197 12.21 38.62 -1.13
CA SER A 197 11.38 39.82 -1.16
C SER A 197 9.91 39.49 -1.31
N TRP A 198 9.56 38.57 -2.22
CA TRP A 198 8.19 38.12 -2.39
C TRP A 198 7.63 37.49 -1.11
N LYS A 199 8.37 36.57 -0.50
CA LYS A 199 8.00 35.98 0.79
C LYS A 199 7.86 37.03 1.89
N MET A 200 8.65 38.10 1.90
CA MET A 200 8.56 39.15 2.91
C MET A 200 7.30 39.99 2.76
N PHE A 201 6.94 40.37 1.53
CA PHE A 201 5.84 41.30 1.31
C PHE A 201 4.46 40.63 1.18
N THR A 202 4.38 39.35 0.81
CA THR A 202 3.09 38.69 0.53
C THR A 202 2.71 37.59 1.52
N SER A 203 3.55 37.29 2.51
CA SER A 203 3.32 36.15 3.40
C SER A 203 2.27 36.39 4.48
N TRP A 204 2.08 37.63 4.94
CA TRP A 204 1.15 37.97 6.03
C TRP A 204 -0.26 38.28 5.54
N ASP A 205 -1.26 37.67 6.18
CA ASP A 205 -2.68 37.95 5.94
C ASP A 205 -3.27 38.77 7.10
N TYR A 206 -3.69 40.00 6.80
CA TYR A 206 -4.25 40.94 7.78
C TYR A 206 -5.72 40.68 8.14
N LEU A 207 -6.39 39.73 7.48
CA LEU A 207 -7.79 39.38 7.73
C LEU A 207 -7.94 38.29 8.81
N ILE A 208 -6.84 37.80 9.38
CA ILE A 208 -6.86 36.78 10.43
C ILE A 208 -7.36 37.39 11.75
N GLY A 209 -8.57 37.00 12.17
CA GLY A 209 -9.16 37.41 13.45
C GLY A 209 -8.98 36.42 14.61
N ASN A 210 -8.52 35.19 14.33
CA ASN A 210 -8.31 34.15 15.35
C ASN A 210 -6.83 34.13 15.80
N PRO A 211 -6.52 34.32 17.09
CA PRO A 211 -5.14 34.30 17.59
C PRO A 211 -4.42 32.98 17.31
N GLU A 212 -5.07 31.82 17.45
CA GLU A 212 -4.45 30.53 17.18
C GLU A 212 -4.03 30.38 15.71
N THR A 213 -4.82 30.97 14.80
CA THR A 213 -4.50 30.95 13.35
C THR A 213 -3.38 31.94 13.02
N ALA A 214 -3.27 33.04 13.76
CA ALA A 214 -2.20 34.01 13.61
C ALA A 214 -0.85 33.43 14.06
N ASP A 215 -0.81 32.74 15.20
CA ASP A 215 0.39 32.05 15.70
C ASP A 215 0.83 30.96 14.72
N ASN A 216 -0.13 30.18 14.20
CA ASN A 216 0.16 29.15 13.22
C ASN A 216 0.72 29.74 11.92
N LYS A 217 0.19 30.89 11.48
CA LYS A 217 0.67 31.58 10.28
C LYS A 217 2.06 32.17 10.51
N PHE A 218 2.32 32.75 11.67
CA PHE A 218 3.64 33.26 12.04
C PHE A 218 4.70 32.16 12.01
N ALA A 219 4.44 31.01 12.66
CA ALA A 219 5.35 29.87 12.65
C ALA A 219 5.62 29.34 11.22
N SER A 220 4.58 29.25 10.39
CA SER A 220 4.71 28.85 8.98
C SER A 220 5.63 29.80 8.18
N ILE A 221 5.48 31.10 8.38
CA ILE A 221 6.31 32.12 7.73
C ILE A 221 7.76 32.03 8.18
N THR A 222 8.01 31.93 9.49
CA THR A 222 9.36 31.77 10.05
C THR A 222 10.05 30.54 9.47
N THR A 223 9.34 29.41 9.38
CA THR A 223 9.91 28.19 8.81
C THR A 223 10.19 28.33 7.32
N SER A 224 9.31 28.97 6.55
CA SER A 224 9.54 29.22 5.11
C SER A 224 10.77 30.08 4.85
N PHE A 225 11.05 31.05 5.72
CA PHE A 225 12.27 31.85 5.67
C PHE A 225 13.51 31.06 6.07
N LYS A 226 13.41 30.24 7.13
CA LYS A 226 14.50 29.35 7.55
C LYS A 226 14.90 28.39 6.41
N GLU A 227 13.94 27.78 5.75
CA GLU A 227 14.17 26.91 4.59
C GLU A 227 14.88 27.65 3.45
N ALA A 228 14.43 28.87 3.11
CA ALA A 228 15.05 29.66 2.04
C ALA A 228 16.48 30.10 2.36
N ILE A 229 16.75 30.48 3.61
CA ILE A 229 18.10 30.88 4.05
C ILE A 229 19.06 29.68 4.02
N VAL A 230 18.61 28.50 4.48
CA VAL A 230 19.42 27.28 4.45
C VAL A 230 19.76 26.89 3.02
N GLU A 231 18.81 26.97 2.10
CA GLU A 231 19.02 26.68 0.67
C GLU A 231 20.07 27.62 0.04
N GLU A 232 20.02 28.91 0.36
CA GLU A 232 21.01 29.89 -0.14
C GLU A 232 22.40 29.72 0.50
N GLN A 233 22.44 29.30 1.77
CA GLN A 233 23.70 29.03 2.48
C GLN A 233 24.42 27.81 1.90
N GLU A 234 23.68 26.76 1.53
CA GLU A 234 24.23 25.59 0.88
C GLU A 234 24.69 25.87 -0.55
N SER A 235 23.97 26.72 -1.30
CA SER A 235 24.34 27.09 -2.67
C SER A 235 25.66 27.89 -2.74
N ARG A 236 25.97 28.68 -1.71
CA ARG A 236 27.21 29.50 -1.62
C ARG A 236 28.44 28.74 -1.11
N LYS A 237 28.33 27.44 -0.79
CA LYS A 237 29.45 26.66 -0.24
C LYS A 237 30.45 26.34 -1.35
N GLU A 238 31.62 26.99 -1.33
CA GLU A 238 32.71 26.71 -2.28
C GLU A 238 33.43 25.40 -1.90
N GLU A 239 33.28 24.36 -2.74
CA GLU A 239 33.96 23.07 -2.54
C GLU A 239 35.19 22.92 -3.44
N ASN A 240 36.19 22.21 -2.91
CA ASN A 240 37.37 21.81 -3.68
C ASN A 240 36.98 20.84 -4.80
N ILE A 241 36.95 21.36 -6.03
CA ILE A 241 36.48 20.65 -7.25
C ILE A 241 37.11 19.25 -7.41
N HIS A 242 38.40 19.09 -7.11
CA HIS A 242 39.11 17.82 -7.27
C HIS A 242 38.74 16.77 -6.21
N LEU A 243 38.61 17.18 -4.95
CA LEU A 243 38.23 16.29 -3.85
C LEU A 243 36.78 15.83 -4.01
N THR A 244 35.86 16.76 -4.30
CA THR A 244 34.45 16.46 -4.52
C THR A 244 34.25 15.51 -5.71
N ARG A 245 35.00 15.68 -6.80
CA ARG A 245 34.93 14.76 -7.95
C ARG A 245 35.41 13.36 -7.60
N PHE A 246 36.50 13.23 -6.84
CA PHE A 246 37.00 11.93 -6.37
C PHE A 246 35.99 11.24 -5.45
N LEU A 247 35.45 11.97 -4.47
CA LEU A 247 34.47 11.47 -3.51
C LEU A 247 33.18 10.99 -4.19
N ARG A 248 32.71 11.71 -5.23
CA ARG A 248 31.56 11.30 -6.05
C ARG A 248 31.82 10.03 -6.86
N VAL A 249 33.01 9.87 -7.44
CA VAL A 249 33.36 8.64 -8.18
C VAL A 249 33.43 7.45 -7.21
N LEU A 250 34.07 7.64 -6.05
CA LEU A 250 34.17 6.63 -5.00
C LEU A 250 32.80 6.22 -4.48
N ALA A 251 31.92 7.18 -4.20
CA ALA A 251 30.58 6.92 -3.69
C ALA A 251 29.69 6.19 -4.72
N ASN A 252 29.71 6.59 -5.99
CA ASN A 252 28.99 5.86 -7.04
C ASN A 252 29.55 4.45 -7.26
N PHE A 253 30.86 4.25 -7.11
CA PHE A 253 31.46 2.92 -7.13
C PHE A 253 30.97 2.05 -5.95
N LEU A 254 30.96 2.59 -4.73
CA LEU A 254 30.42 1.90 -3.54
C LEU A 254 28.92 1.60 -3.67
N ALA A 255 28.14 2.52 -4.26
CA ALA A 255 26.72 2.32 -4.55
C ALA A 255 26.50 1.18 -5.56
N LEU A 256 27.35 1.09 -6.59
CA LEU A 256 27.29 0.01 -7.56
C LEU A 256 27.70 -1.33 -6.93
N CYS A 257 28.74 -1.37 -6.11
CA CYS A 257 29.15 -2.57 -5.38
C CYS A 257 28.07 -3.08 -4.42
N THR A 258 27.35 -2.19 -3.73
CA THR A 258 26.25 -2.56 -2.84
C THR A 258 25.03 -3.08 -3.61
N LEU A 259 24.69 -2.47 -4.76
CA LEU A 259 23.64 -2.99 -5.66
C LEU A 259 24.00 -4.35 -6.26
N ALA A 260 25.23 -4.53 -6.73
CA ALA A 260 25.70 -5.80 -7.28
C ALA A 260 25.79 -6.88 -6.20
N GLY A 261 26.28 -6.54 -5.01
CA GLY A 261 26.40 -7.43 -3.87
C GLY A 261 25.05 -7.91 -3.36
N SER A 262 24.08 -7.00 -3.23
CA SER A 262 22.70 -7.35 -2.86
C SER A 262 22.07 -8.26 -3.93
N GLY A 263 22.18 -7.92 -5.22
CA GLY A 263 21.68 -8.77 -6.31
C GLY A 263 22.28 -10.18 -6.34
N TYR A 264 23.59 -10.30 -6.11
CA TYR A 264 24.27 -11.60 -6.03
C TYR A 264 23.81 -12.42 -4.83
N LEU A 265 23.69 -11.79 -3.66
CA LEU A 265 23.26 -12.45 -2.43
C LEU A 265 21.84 -13.00 -2.58
N ILE A 266 20.94 -12.24 -3.20
CA ILE A 266 19.57 -12.69 -3.49
C ILE A 266 19.58 -13.88 -4.44
N PHE A 267 20.32 -13.80 -5.54
CA PHE A 267 20.43 -14.91 -6.49
C PHE A 267 20.96 -16.19 -5.80
N PHE A 268 21.95 -16.06 -4.93
CA PHE A 268 22.51 -17.17 -4.17
C PHE A 268 21.48 -17.82 -3.24
N VAL A 269 20.76 -17.01 -2.45
CA VAL A 269 19.76 -17.48 -1.48
C VAL A 269 18.55 -18.08 -2.18
N VAL A 270 18.09 -17.48 -3.29
CA VAL A 270 17.05 -18.04 -4.15
C VAL A 270 17.45 -19.41 -4.67
N ARG A 271 18.63 -19.54 -5.27
CA ARG A 271 19.10 -20.82 -5.82
C ARG A 271 19.23 -21.89 -4.74
N ARG A 272 19.59 -21.48 -3.52
CA ARG A 272 19.66 -22.38 -2.36
C ARG A 272 18.26 -22.82 -1.90
N SER A 273 17.31 -21.89 -1.80
CA SER A 273 15.92 -22.19 -1.43
C SER A 273 15.25 -23.17 -2.39
N GLN A 274 15.54 -23.06 -3.70
CA GLN A 274 15.04 -23.98 -4.71
C GLN A 274 15.55 -25.42 -4.52
N LYS A 275 16.79 -25.60 -4.03
CA LYS A 275 17.31 -26.93 -3.71
C LYS A 275 16.56 -27.56 -2.54
N PHE A 276 16.28 -26.78 -1.50
CA PHE A 276 15.50 -27.25 -0.36
C PHE A 276 14.05 -27.61 -0.75
N ALA A 277 13.45 -26.84 -1.67
CA ALA A 277 12.13 -27.17 -2.21
C ALA A 277 12.11 -28.50 -2.98
N LEU A 278 13.24 -28.90 -3.56
CA LEU A 278 13.39 -30.15 -4.33
C LEU A 278 13.68 -31.37 -3.45
N GLU A 279 14.38 -31.17 -2.33
CA GLU A 279 14.75 -32.24 -1.37
C GLU A 279 13.67 -32.54 -0.32
N GLY A 280 12.64 -31.70 -0.23
CA GLY A 280 11.50 -31.87 0.68
C GLY A 280 11.62 -31.03 1.96
N LEU A 281 10.63 -30.17 2.19
CA LEU A 281 10.59 -29.20 3.31
C LEU A 281 10.43 -29.81 4.71
N GLU A 282 10.22 -31.12 4.83
CA GLU A 282 9.92 -31.76 6.13
C GLU A 282 11.14 -31.98 7.03
N ASN A 283 12.36 -31.95 6.47
CA ASN A 283 13.60 -32.21 7.20
C ASN A 283 14.34 -30.93 7.65
N TYR A 284 13.85 -29.75 7.27
CA TYR A 284 14.57 -28.49 7.44
C TYR A 284 13.87 -27.54 8.43
N GLY A 285 14.66 -26.79 9.19
CA GLY A 285 14.18 -25.90 10.24
C GLY A 285 13.40 -24.68 9.73
N TRP A 286 12.81 -23.94 10.66
CA TRP A 286 12.07 -22.70 10.36
C TRP A 286 12.93 -21.63 9.68
N TRP A 287 14.23 -21.58 10.00
CA TRP A 287 15.18 -20.63 9.44
C TRP A 287 15.47 -20.89 7.96
N GLU A 288 15.70 -22.15 7.61
CA GLU A 288 15.98 -22.57 6.24
C GLU A 288 14.78 -22.32 5.32
N ARG A 289 13.55 -22.48 5.84
CA ARG A 289 12.31 -22.21 5.11
C ARG A 289 12.09 -20.71 4.87
N ASN A 290 12.48 -19.86 5.81
CA ASN A 290 12.30 -18.41 5.74
C ASN A 290 13.58 -17.66 5.32
N GLU A 291 14.63 -18.36 4.87
CA GLU A 291 15.93 -17.78 4.53
C GLU A 291 15.78 -16.66 3.48
N VAL A 292 15.00 -16.89 2.42
CA VAL A 292 14.75 -15.90 1.36
C VAL A 292 14.08 -14.67 1.93
N ASN A 293 12.96 -14.83 2.63
CA ASN A 293 12.19 -13.71 3.16
C ASN A 293 13.01 -12.90 4.17
N MET A 294 13.73 -13.56 5.07
CA MET A 294 14.62 -12.89 6.02
C MET A 294 15.74 -12.12 5.34
N VAL A 295 16.43 -12.72 4.37
CA VAL A 295 17.50 -12.06 3.63
C VAL A 295 16.98 -10.84 2.86
N MET A 296 15.81 -10.96 2.22
CA MET A 296 15.17 -9.86 1.50
C MET A 296 14.81 -8.71 2.44
N SER A 297 14.22 -9.00 3.61
CA SER A 297 13.91 -8.00 4.62
C SER A 297 15.18 -7.33 5.18
N LEU A 298 16.25 -8.10 5.44
CA LEU A 298 17.52 -7.58 5.93
C LEU A 298 18.22 -6.69 4.89
N LEU A 299 18.21 -7.07 3.61
CA LEU A 299 18.73 -6.22 2.54
C LEU A 299 17.92 -4.92 2.42
N GLY A 300 16.59 -5.01 2.52
CA GLY A 300 15.69 -3.86 2.56
C GLY A 300 15.95 -2.94 3.75
N MET A 301 16.50 -3.44 4.85
CA MET A 301 16.89 -2.65 6.03
C MET A 301 18.29 -2.05 5.89
N PHE A 302 19.31 -2.87 5.62
CA PHE A 302 20.71 -2.44 5.66
C PHE A 302 21.11 -1.62 4.44
N CYS A 303 20.62 -1.96 3.25
CA CYS A 303 21.06 -1.26 2.04
C CYS A 303 20.65 0.23 2.02
N PRO A 304 19.44 0.64 2.45
CA PRO A 304 19.12 2.06 2.61
C PRO A 304 20.07 2.78 3.57
N THR A 305 20.38 2.19 4.73
CA THR A 305 21.32 2.82 5.68
C THR A 305 22.73 2.98 5.08
N LEU A 306 23.18 2.03 4.25
CA LEU A 306 24.44 2.17 3.52
C LEU A 306 24.36 3.27 2.45
N PHE A 307 23.24 3.39 1.75
CA PHE A 307 23.04 4.48 0.79
C PHE A 307 23.02 5.85 1.45
N ASP A 308 22.53 5.97 2.68
CA ASP A 308 22.55 7.21 3.45
C ASP A 308 23.99 7.62 3.79
N VAL A 309 24.80 6.67 4.26
CA VAL A 309 26.23 6.89 4.50
C VAL A 309 26.95 7.28 3.20
N ILE A 310 26.66 6.59 2.09
CA ILE A 310 27.22 6.92 0.77
C ILE A 310 26.77 8.32 0.32
N SER A 311 25.52 8.71 0.57
CA SER A 311 24.99 10.04 0.22
C SER A 311 25.68 11.15 1.00
N SER A 312 25.98 10.92 2.29
CA SER A 312 26.77 11.85 3.11
C SER A 312 28.19 12.08 2.57
N LEU A 313 28.75 11.10 1.86
CA LEU A 313 30.06 11.22 1.20
C LEU A 313 29.98 11.98 -0.13
N GLU A 314 28.81 12.10 -0.77
CA GLU A 314 28.70 12.75 -2.09
C GLU A 314 28.55 14.28 -2.03
N ASN A 315 28.18 14.82 -0.86
CA ASN A 315 27.89 16.24 -0.62
C ASN A 315 27.07 16.86 -1.77
N TYR A 316 26.00 16.17 -2.20
CA TYR A 316 25.03 16.77 -3.12
C TYR A 316 24.18 17.80 -2.39
N HIS A 317 23.66 18.79 -3.13
CA HIS A 317 22.56 19.62 -2.64
C HIS A 317 21.42 18.72 -2.13
N PRO A 318 20.82 18.96 -0.96
CA PRO A 318 19.93 18.02 -0.29
C PRO A 318 18.76 17.57 -1.16
N ARG A 319 18.21 18.46 -2.00
CA ARG A 319 17.14 18.11 -2.97
C ARG A 319 17.61 17.10 -4.04
N ILE A 320 18.83 17.25 -4.52
CA ILE A 320 19.40 16.36 -5.53
C ILE A 320 19.85 15.05 -4.88
N ALA A 321 20.47 15.14 -3.69
CA ALA A 321 20.85 14.00 -2.87
C ALA A 321 19.65 13.09 -2.60
N LEU A 322 18.54 13.66 -2.13
CA LEU A 322 17.31 12.94 -1.82
C LEU A 322 16.71 12.26 -3.06
N ARG A 323 16.74 12.90 -4.24
CA ARG A 323 16.29 12.28 -5.50
C ARG A 323 17.15 11.08 -5.90
N TRP A 324 18.48 11.21 -5.80
CA TRP A 324 19.41 10.11 -6.09
C TRP A 324 19.29 8.96 -5.10
N GLN A 325 19.18 9.27 -3.81
CA GLN A 325 18.98 8.30 -2.73
C GLN A 325 17.67 7.52 -2.94
N LEU A 326 16.56 8.24 -3.20
CA LEU A 326 15.28 7.61 -3.50
C LEU A 326 15.34 6.74 -4.76
N GLY A 327 16.04 7.20 -5.80
CA GLY A 327 16.26 6.43 -7.03
C GLY A 327 17.03 5.14 -6.80
N ARG A 328 18.09 5.16 -5.98
CA ARG A 328 18.89 3.98 -5.60
C ARG A 328 18.08 2.99 -4.78
N ILE A 329 17.34 3.48 -3.80
CA ILE A 329 16.43 2.67 -2.97
C ILE A 329 15.35 2.03 -3.84
N PHE A 330 14.74 2.80 -4.75
CA PHE A 330 13.75 2.28 -5.69
C PHE A 330 14.32 1.21 -6.62
N ALA A 331 15.53 1.43 -7.17
CA ALA A 331 16.20 0.44 -8.01
C ALA A 331 16.48 -0.86 -7.25
N LEU A 332 16.87 -0.76 -5.98
CA LEU A 332 17.06 -1.92 -5.11
C LEU A 332 15.75 -2.66 -4.87
N PHE A 333 14.67 -1.97 -4.48
CA PHE A 333 13.38 -2.61 -4.27
C PHE A 333 12.80 -3.24 -5.55
N LEU A 334 12.93 -2.57 -6.69
CA LEU A 334 12.50 -3.10 -7.98
C LEU A 334 13.32 -4.34 -8.37
N GLY A 335 14.65 -4.29 -8.21
CA GLY A 335 15.55 -5.42 -8.47
C GLY A 335 15.27 -6.61 -7.54
N ASN A 336 15.01 -6.35 -6.27
CA ASN A 336 14.61 -7.33 -5.28
C ASN A 336 13.29 -8.02 -5.66
N LEU A 337 12.26 -7.23 -5.99
CA LEU A 337 10.98 -7.76 -6.42
C LEU A 337 11.11 -8.59 -7.70
N TYR A 338 11.89 -8.12 -8.67
CA TYR A 338 12.07 -8.81 -9.95
C TYR A 338 12.79 -10.16 -9.80
N THR A 339 13.88 -10.19 -9.03
CA THR A 339 14.62 -11.44 -8.76
C THR A 339 13.77 -12.44 -7.97
N PHE A 340 12.96 -11.97 -7.01
CA PHE A 340 11.98 -12.80 -6.31
C PHE A 340 10.90 -13.38 -7.24
N ILE A 341 10.37 -12.61 -8.19
CA ILE A 341 9.39 -13.11 -9.17
C ILE A 341 10.02 -14.20 -10.05
N ILE A 342 11.25 -14.00 -10.53
CA ILE A 342 11.96 -15.03 -11.30
C ILE A 342 12.17 -16.29 -10.46
N ALA A 343 12.59 -16.13 -9.21
CA ALA A 343 12.78 -17.23 -8.27
C ALA A 343 11.53 -18.11 -8.13
N LEU A 344 10.38 -17.46 -7.88
CA LEU A 344 9.08 -18.13 -7.76
C LEU A 344 8.68 -18.79 -9.07
N MET A 345 8.88 -18.13 -10.21
CA MET A 345 8.54 -18.68 -11.51
C MET A 345 9.38 -19.92 -11.83
N ASP A 346 10.67 -19.87 -11.54
CA ASP A 346 11.57 -21.01 -11.70
C ASP A 346 11.25 -22.14 -10.72
N GLU A 347 10.87 -21.82 -9.48
CA GLU A 347 10.39 -22.83 -8.53
C GLU A 347 9.12 -23.52 -9.03
N ILE A 348 8.14 -22.76 -9.53
CA ILE A 348 6.91 -23.29 -10.13
C ILE A 348 7.26 -24.16 -11.34
N ASN A 349 8.15 -23.70 -12.21
CA ASN A 349 8.58 -24.44 -13.40
C ASN A 349 9.33 -25.72 -13.03
N LEU A 350 10.16 -25.71 -11.98
CA LEU A 350 10.87 -26.88 -11.48
C LEU A 350 9.91 -27.87 -10.81
N LYS A 351 9.00 -27.40 -9.97
CA LYS A 351 7.91 -28.22 -9.41
C LYS A 351 7.07 -28.82 -10.53
N ALA A 352 6.72 -28.05 -11.55
CA ALA A 352 6.02 -28.52 -12.75
C ALA A 352 6.78 -29.56 -13.57
N ARG A 353 8.10 -29.43 -13.67
CA ARG A 353 8.93 -30.29 -14.52
C ARG A 353 9.40 -31.58 -13.84
N TYR A 354 9.67 -31.56 -12.53
CA TYR A 354 10.32 -32.67 -11.81
C TYR A 354 9.46 -33.32 -10.74
N LEU A 355 8.77 -32.54 -9.90
CA LEU A 355 7.94 -33.06 -8.80
C LEU A 355 6.55 -33.47 -9.30
N LEU A 356 5.92 -32.61 -10.11
CA LEU A 356 4.61 -32.84 -10.69
C LEU A 356 4.56 -34.15 -11.48
N PRO A 357 5.42 -34.53 -12.45
CA PRO A 357 5.25 -35.82 -13.14
C PRO A 357 5.34 -37.06 -12.24
N PHE A 358 6.08 -36.99 -11.11
CA PHE A 358 6.17 -38.10 -10.15
C PHE A 358 4.94 -38.16 -9.23
N THR A 359 4.51 -37.03 -8.65
CA THR A 359 3.30 -36.97 -7.82
C THR A 359 2.01 -37.10 -8.64
N ILE A 360 1.95 -36.51 -9.84
CA ILE A 360 0.85 -36.68 -10.82
C ILE A 360 0.68 -38.16 -11.19
N LEU A 361 1.73 -38.99 -11.27
CA LEU A 361 1.53 -40.40 -11.65
C LEU A 361 0.87 -41.26 -10.55
N GLU A 362 1.13 -40.97 -9.28
CA GLU A 362 0.46 -41.60 -8.13
C GLU A 362 -0.89 -40.93 -7.83
N GLU A 363 -0.91 -39.61 -7.77
CA GLU A 363 -2.12 -38.83 -7.53
C GLU A 363 -3.08 -38.86 -8.71
N GLU A 364 -2.69 -38.82 -9.99
CA GLU A 364 -3.66 -38.98 -11.11
C GLU A 364 -4.34 -40.34 -11.08
N LYS A 365 -3.68 -41.40 -10.62
CA LYS A 365 -4.36 -42.70 -10.51
C LYS A 365 -5.43 -42.65 -9.43
N ILE A 366 -5.12 -42.04 -8.29
CA ILE A 366 -6.05 -41.88 -7.16
C ILE A 366 -7.13 -40.84 -7.45
N VAL A 367 -6.77 -39.70 -8.05
CA VAL A 367 -7.64 -38.60 -8.49
C VAL A 367 -8.51 -39.05 -9.65
N LYS A 368 -7.98 -39.65 -10.72
CA LYS A 368 -8.82 -40.19 -11.81
C LYS A 368 -9.74 -41.26 -11.27
N TYR A 369 -9.28 -42.16 -10.40
CA TYR A 369 -10.13 -43.17 -9.76
C TYR A 369 -11.25 -42.53 -8.92
N ASN A 370 -10.93 -41.63 -7.99
CA ASN A 370 -11.91 -40.91 -7.16
C ASN A 370 -12.80 -39.98 -7.98
N MET A 371 -12.31 -39.40 -9.07
CA MET A 371 -13.05 -38.53 -9.98
C MET A 371 -13.98 -39.33 -10.91
N THR A 372 -13.57 -40.51 -11.37
CA THR A 372 -14.49 -41.46 -12.03
C THR A 372 -15.55 -41.99 -11.07
N ILE A 373 -15.21 -42.23 -9.80
CA ILE A 373 -16.21 -42.56 -8.76
C ILE A 373 -17.15 -41.37 -8.53
N TRP A 374 -16.63 -40.15 -8.48
CA TRP A 374 -17.41 -38.93 -8.33
C TRP A 374 -18.36 -38.70 -9.52
N GLU A 375 -17.87 -38.75 -10.76
CA GLU A 375 -18.66 -38.63 -11.99
C GLU A 375 -19.69 -39.76 -12.11
N ALA A 376 -19.31 -41.01 -11.78
CA ALA A 376 -20.23 -42.14 -11.74
C ALA A 376 -21.29 -41.98 -10.64
N SER A 377 -20.96 -41.39 -9.49
CA SER A 377 -21.93 -41.09 -8.42
C SER A 377 -22.89 -39.95 -8.79
N LEU A 378 -22.42 -38.96 -9.56
CA LEU A 378 -23.22 -37.84 -10.03
C LEU A 378 -24.19 -38.28 -11.15
N TYR A 379 -23.73 -39.17 -12.05
CA TYR A 379 -24.56 -39.78 -13.10
C TYR A 379 -25.52 -40.85 -12.57
N ASN A 380 -25.11 -41.64 -11.57
CA ASN A 380 -26.01 -42.50 -10.81
C ASN A 380 -26.87 -41.70 -9.80
N GLY A 381 -26.71 -40.38 -9.67
CA GLY A 381 -27.65 -39.53 -8.94
C GLY A 381 -29.05 -39.50 -9.57
N THR A 382 -29.17 -39.91 -10.84
CA THR A 382 -30.44 -40.31 -11.48
C THR A 382 -30.56 -41.84 -11.46
N ILE A 383 -30.54 -42.46 -10.28
CA ILE A 383 -30.91 -43.86 -10.13
C ILE A 383 -32.43 -43.98 -10.35
N PRO A 384 -32.90 -44.84 -11.27
CA PRO A 384 -34.32 -45.24 -11.31
C PRO A 384 -34.67 -45.89 -9.96
N GLU A 385 -35.86 -45.61 -9.43
CA GLU A 385 -36.39 -45.81 -8.06
C GLU A 385 -36.10 -47.14 -7.30
N ASN A 386 -35.29 -48.07 -7.80
CA ASN A 386 -35.23 -49.45 -7.32
C ASN A 386 -33.82 -50.05 -7.08
N SER A 387 -32.83 -49.27 -6.61
CA SER A 387 -31.52 -49.80 -6.19
C SER A 387 -31.30 -49.68 -4.68
N THR A 388 -30.98 -50.79 -4.01
CA THR A 388 -30.85 -50.92 -2.54
C THR A 388 -29.43 -50.67 -2.00
N ALA A 389 -28.50 -50.16 -2.82
CA ALA A 389 -27.15 -49.81 -2.37
C ALA A 389 -27.11 -48.33 -1.96
N PRO A 390 -26.58 -47.98 -0.77
CA PRO A 390 -26.43 -46.59 -0.38
C PRO A 390 -25.45 -45.88 -1.33
N PRO A 391 -25.74 -44.65 -1.78
CA PRO A 391 -24.81 -43.89 -2.60
C PRO A 391 -23.48 -43.71 -1.85
N ILE A 392 -22.37 -44.02 -2.51
CA ILE A 392 -21.03 -43.79 -1.95
C ILE A 392 -20.83 -42.27 -1.86
N GLN A 393 -21.02 -41.70 -0.67
CA GLN A 393 -20.72 -40.31 -0.38
C GLN A 393 -19.24 -40.21 0.01
N VAL A 394 -18.40 -39.77 -0.92
CA VAL A 394 -17.02 -39.38 -0.62
C VAL A 394 -17.05 -37.94 -0.12
N ASP A 395 -16.46 -37.69 1.05
CA ASP A 395 -16.38 -36.34 1.61
C ASP A 395 -15.53 -35.45 0.66
N PRO A 396 -15.96 -34.22 0.33
CA PRO A 396 -15.16 -33.28 -0.45
C PRO A 396 -13.73 -33.06 0.09
N ALA A 397 -13.48 -33.34 1.37
CA ALA A 397 -12.14 -33.32 1.98
C ALA A 397 -11.20 -34.43 1.48
N ASP A 398 -11.74 -35.55 0.99
CA ASP A 398 -10.97 -36.73 0.56
C ASP A 398 -10.62 -36.71 -0.94
N VAL A 399 -11.03 -35.67 -1.67
CA VAL A 399 -10.73 -35.50 -3.10
C VAL A 399 -9.33 -34.89 -3.27
N PRO A 400 -8.37 -35.60 -3.88
CA PRO A 400 -7.04 -35.07 -4.12
C PRO A 400 -7.08 -34.01 -5.22
N ARG A 401 -6.22 -33.00 -5.09
CA ARG A 401 -6.29 -31.76 -5.88
C ARG A 401 -4.93 -31.45 -6.48
N GLY A 402 -4.94 -31.02 -7.74
CA GLY A 402 -3.73 -30.46 -8.37
C GLY A 402 -3.33 -29.13 -7.72
N PRO A 403 -2.02 -28.80 -7.70
CA PRO A 403 -1.55 -27.56 -7.12
C PRO A 403 -2.05 -26.34 -7.90
N CYS A 404 -2.52 -25.32 -7.17
CA CYS A 404 -2.88 -24.02 -7.74
C CYS A 404 -1.71 -23.06 -7.55
N TRP A 405 -0.94 -22.83 -8.62
CA TRP A 405 0.25 -21.97 -8.56
C TRP A 405 -0.08 -20.53 -8.16
N GLU A 406 -1.27 -20.01 -8.50
CA GLU A 406 -1.69 -18.65 -8.13
C GLU A 406 -1.82 -18.49 -6.61
N THR A 407 -2.29 -19.53 -5.93
CA THR A 407 -2.45 -19.51 -4.46
C THR A 407 -1.10 -19.59 -3.77
N MET A 408 -0.20 -20.42 -4.30
CA MET A 408 1.17 -20.52 -3.81
C MET A 408 1.91 -19.17 -3.94
N VAL A 409 1.82 -18.54 -5.11
CA VAL A 409 2.38 -17.19 -5.33
C VAL A 409 1.78 -16.18 -4.35
N GLY A 410 0.45 -16.19 -4.19
CA GLY A 410 -0.23 -15.29 -3.25
C GLY A 410 0.24 -15.47 -1.80
N GLN A 411 0.42 -16.71 -1.34
CA GLN A 411 0.91 -17.00 0.01
C GLN A 411 2.32 -16.45 0.24
N GLU A 412 3.22 -16.63 -0.72
CA GLU A 412 4.59 -16.10 -0.62
C GLU A 412 4.62 -14.56 -0.61
N PHE A 413 3.80 -13.90 -1.44
CA PHE A 413 3.68 -12.42 -1.40
C PHE A 413 3.16 -11.90 -0.06
N VAL A 414 2.14 -12.54 0.50
CA VAL A 414 1.59 -12.14 1.81
C VAL A 414 2.62 -12.40 2.92
N ARG A 415 3.30 -13.55 2.90
CA ARG A 415 4.36 -13.88 3.85
C ARG A 415 5.50 -12.88 3.80
N LEU A 416 5.96 -12.52 2.61
CA LEU A 416 7.00 -11.51 2.40
C LEU A 416 6.55 -10.15 2.97
N THR A 417 5.34 -9.71 2.65
CA THR A 417 4.81 -8.42 3.12
C THR A 417 4.70 -8.37 4.65
N VAL A 418 4.23 -9.45 5.28
CA VAL A 418 4.11 -9.55 6.74
C VAL A 418 5.48 -9.62 7.40
N SER A 419 6.41 -10.39 6.83
CA SER A 419 7.80 -10.48 7.30
C SER A 419 8.52 -9.13 7.22
N ASP A 420 8.39 -8.42 6.10
CA ASP A 420 8.96 -7.08 5.92
C ASP A 420 8.37 -6.09 6.93
N THR A 421 7.05 -6.12 7.11
CA THR A 421 6.36 -5.27 8.08
C THR A 421 6.84 -5.56 9.51
N MET A 422 6.90 -6.84 9.90
CA MET A 422 7.36 -7.25 11.22
C MET A 422 8.84 -6.88 11.44
N THR A 423 9.70 -7.15 10.46
CA THR A 423 11.12 -6.78 10.51
C THR A 423 11.26 -5.28 10.67
N THR A 424 10.50 -4.47 9.92
CA THR A 424 10.50 -3.01 10.05
C THR A 424 10.06 -2.55 11.45
N TYR A 425 9.00 -3.12 12.00
CA TYR A 425 8.58 -2.78 13.37
C TYR A 425 9.63 -3.17 14.41
N ILE A 426 10.19 -4.38 14.32
CA ILE A 426 11.21 -4.86 15.23
C ILE A 426 12.45 -3.98 15.15
N THR A 427 12.87 -3.58 13.96
CA THR A 427 14.09 -2.80 13.77
C THR A 427 13.92 -1.36 14.22
N ILE A 428 12.74 -0.76 14.05
CA ILE A 428 12.42 0.54 14.65
C ILE A 428 12.45 0.42 16.18
N LEU A 429 11.75 -0.57 16.74
CA LEU A 429 11.69 -0.77 18.19
C LEU A 429 13.08 -1.01 18.79
N ILE A 430 13.86 -1.92 18.22
CA ILE A 430 15.21 -2.23 18.67
C ILE A 430 16.15 -1.06 18.40
N GLY A 431 16.07 -0.43 17.23
CA GLY A 431 16.93 0.68 16.85
C GLY A 431 16.76 1.88 17.78
N ASP A 432 15.51 2.29 18.03
CA ASP A 432 15.20 3.39 18.92
C ASP A 432 15.45 3.04 20.39
N PHE A 433 15.17 1.80 20.79
CA PHE A 433 15.49 1.32 22.14
C PHE A 433 17.01 1.28 22.38
N LEU A 434 17.79 0.73 21.45
CA LEU A 434 19.25 0.67 21.54
C LEU A 434 19.85 2.07 21.48
N ARG A 435 19.34 2.97 20.63
CA ARG A 435 19.74 4.39 20.62
C ARG A 435 19.47 5.04 21.97
N ALA A 436 18.27 4.86 22.54
CA ALA A 436 17.91 5.42 23.83
C ALA A 436 18.77 4.85 24.97
N VAL A 437 19.07 3.54 24.95
CA VAL A 437 19.96 2.89 25.91
C VAL A 437 21.39 3.38 25.74
N PHE A 438 21.89 3.51 24.51
CA PHE A 438 23.23 4.01 24.21
C PHE A 438 23.39 5.45 24.71
N VAL A 439 22.46 6.34 24.37
CA VAL A 439 22.48 7.73 24.83
C VAL A 439 22.43 7.78 26.36
N ARG A 440 21.53 7.04 27.02
CA ARG A 440 21.46 7.05 28.48
C ARG A 440 22.70 6.46 29.15
N PHE A 441 23.25 5.37 28.65
CA PHE A 441 24.37 4.67 29.29
C PHE A 441 25.71 5.35 29.03
N PHE A 442 25.94 5.84 27.81
CA PHE A 442 27.18 6.54 27.46
C PHE A 442 27.20 7.99 27.92
N ASN A 443 26.05 8.64 28.15
CA ASN A 443 26.01 9.96 28.80
C ASN A 443 26.52 9.89 30.27
N TYR A 444 26.40 8.74 30.96
CA TYR A 444 27.03 8.53 32.27
C TYR A 444 28.54 8.29 32.21
N CYS A 445 29.08 7.83 31.08
CA CYS A 445 30.50 7.47 30.91
C CYS A 445 31.32 8.52 30.15
N TRP A 446 30.70 9.53 29.53
CA TRP A 446 31.38 10.52 28.69
C TRP A 446 30.91 11.94 29.02
N CYS A 447 31.84 12.86 29.26
CA CYS A 447 31.55 14.26 29.65
C CYS A 447 30.99 15.16 28.53
N TRP A 448 30.33 14.60 27.51
CA TRP A 448 29.73 15.35 26.41
C TRP A 448 28.24 15.01 26.34
N ASP A 449 27.40 16.03 26.50
CA ASP A 449 25.95 15.93 26.31
C ASP A 449 25.65 15.54 24.85
N LEU A 450 25.54 14.23 24.62
CA LEU A 450 25.19 13.62 23.33
C LEU A 450 23.76 13.94 22.88
N GLU A 451 22.92 14.53 23.74
CA GLU A 451 21.55 14.95 23.43
C GLU A 451 21.47 16.07 22.38
N TYR A 452 22.50 16.93 22.26
CA TYR A 452 22.47 18.06 21.31
C TYR A 452 22.89 17.71 19.87
N GLY A 453 23.55 16.57 19.65
CA GLY A 453 24.16 16.23 18.36
C GLY A 453 23.30 15.42 17.39
N PHE A 454 22.21 14.81 17.86
CA PHE A 454 21.44 13.82 17.08
C PHE A 454 20.09 14.32 16.52
N VAL A 455 19.85 15.64 16.57
CA VAL A 455 18.75 16.26 15.82
C VAL A 455 19.31 16.87 14.54
N SER A 456 19.54 16.02 13.54
CA SER A 456 19.78 16.43 12.15
C SER A 456 19.09 15.47 11.21
#